data_AF-A0A949UFC5-F1
#
_entry.id   AF-A0A949UFC5-F1
#
_cell.length_a   1.000
_cell.length_b   1.000
_cell.length_c   1.000
_cell.angle_alpha   90.00
_cell.angle_beta   90.00
_cell.angle_gamma   90.00
#
_symmetry.space_group_name_H-M   'P 1'
#
loop_
_entity.id
_entity.type
_entity.pdbx_description
1 polymer ?
#
loop_
_entity_poly.entity_id
_entity_poly.type
_entity_poly.pdbx_seq_one_letter_code
_entity_poly.pdbx_strand_id
1 'polypeptide(L)'
;MAPTFHSASQGLGTRVSYSNFVYNHIGHFATAGEAVCKSLFLGGVTRRFPALKFAFLEGGAGWACMLYSDLISHWKKRNPAALDNTNPANLDVGAVSGYFRRYGTAPLVKHTDQLESLRHLLGDIEPADDFTRCGIACAEDIPNLFVNNFYFGCEADDPINTWAFNPDVNPYGVKLHALMGSDIGHFDVIEMTDVLAEAYELVERRQLGEDDFRDFVFGNAVRFWGGADPDFFKGTAIERQAAEYLAKSNELRQSATGE
;
A
#
# COMPACT_ATOMS: atom_id res chain seq x y z
N MET A 1 -15.35 -9.96 11.16
CA MET A 1 -15.70 -8.66 10.54
C MET A 1 -14.59 -8.27 9.58
N ALA A 2 -14.91 -7.77 8.38
CA ALA A 2 -13.92 -7.48 7.35
C ALA A 2 -14.25 -6.14 6.66
N PRO A 3 -13.76 -5.02 7.22
CA PRO A 3 -14.13 -3.68 6.75
C PRO A 3 -13.64 -3.41 5.32
N THR A 4 -14.52 -2.78 4.53
CA THR A 4 -14.21 -2.27 3.20
C THR A 4 -14.32 -0.76 3.16
N PHE A 5 -13.41 -0.13 2.43
CA PHE A 5 -13.36 1.30 2.23
C PHE A 5 -13.55 1.60 0.74
N HIS A 6 -14.52 2.45 0.47
CA HIS A 6 -14.82 2.96 -0.86
C HIS A 6 -15.14 4.44 -0.70
N SER A 7 -14.09 5.26 -0.67
CA SER A 7 -14.17 6.69 -0.37
C SER A 7 -13.50 7.46 -1.49
N ALA A 8 -14.20 8.47 -2.00
CA ALA A 8 -13.69 9.33 -3.07
C ALA A 8 -12.90 10.52 -2.50
N SER A 9 -11.79 10.88 -3.14
CA SER A 9 -11.10 12.16 -2.88
C SER A 9 -11.44 13.27 -3.89
N GLN A 10 -12.42 13.05 -4.76
CA GLN A 10 -12.95 14.08 -5.64
C GLN A 10 -13.48 15.26 -4.81
N GLY A 11 -13.15 16.49 -5.22
CA GLY A 11 -13.50 17.70 -4.47
C GLY A 11 -12.56 18.02 -3.31
N LEU A 12 -11.51 17.21 -3.07
CA LEU A 12 -10.50 17.45 -2.04
C LEU A 12 -9.12 17.76 -2.65
N GLY A 13 -8.34 18.59 -1.95
CA GLY A 13 -6.96 18.90 -2.32
C GLY A 13 -6.85 19.47 -3.75
N THR A 14 -6.04 18.83 -4.58
CA THR A 14 -5.84 19.24 -5.97
C THR A 14 -6.94 18.76 -6.91
N ARG A 15 -7.91 17.93 -6.47
CA ARG A 15 -8.95 17.31 -7.32
C ARG A 15 -10.22 18.15 -7.43
N VAL A 16 -10.04 19.42 -7.78
CA VAL A 16 -11.09 20.46 -7.75
C VAL A 16 -11.24 21.20 -9.10
N SER A 17 -10.87 20.55 -10.21
CA SER A 17 -11.09 21.14 -11.53
C SER A 17 -12.60 21.30 -11.78
N TYR A 18 -13.02 22.54 -12.03
CA TYR A 18 -14.42 22.85 -12.30
C TYR A 18 -14.89 22.41 -13.69
N SER A 19 -13.95 22.07 -14.59
CA SER A 19 -14.23 21.81 -16.01
C SER A 19 -13.75 20.46 -16.52
N ASN A 20 -13.05 19.66 -15.70
CA ASN A 20 -12.49 18.38 -16.14
C ASN A 20 -12.76 17.27 -15.12
N PHE A 21 -13.74 16.42 -15.44
CA PHE A 21 -14.09 15.25 -14.63
C PHE A 21 -12.92 14.28 -14.48
N VAL A 22 -12.24 13.95 -15.58
CA VAL A 22 -11.15 12.95 -15.61
C VAL A 22 -9.99 13.39 -14.70
N TYR A 23 -9.65 14.68 -14.70
CA TYR A 23 -8.66 15.25 -13.80
C TYR A 23 -9.03 15.02 -12.32
N ASN A 24 -10.31 15.14 -11.97
CA ASN A 24 -10.78 14.89 -10.62
C ASN A 24 -10.86 13.38 -10.31
N HIS A 25 -11.22 12.55 -11.31
CA HIS A 25 -11.50 11.12 -11.17
C HIS A 25 -10.24 10.25 -11.08
N ILE A 26 -9.25 10.43 -11.97
CA ILE A 26 -8.08 9.53 -12.04
C ILE A 26 -7.37 9.42 -10.69
N GLY A 27 -7.36 8.22 -10.09
CA GLY A 27 -6.70 7.94 -8.81
C GLY A 27 -7.39 8.50 -7.58
N HIS A 28 -8.64 8.96 -7.67
CA HIS A 28 -9.33 9.55 -6.52
C HIS A 28 -9.62 8.54 -5.40
N PHE A 29 -9.94 7.29 -5.73
CA PHE A 29 -10.07 6.20 -4.75
C PHE A 29 -8.72 5.79 -4.20
N ALA A 30 -7.69 5.67 -5.05
CA ALA A 30 -6.31 5.38 -4.64
C ALA A 30 -5.81 6.36 -3.56
N THR A 31 -5.97 7.67 -3.76
CA THR A 31 -5.55 8.70 -2.78
C THR A 31 -6.30 8.57 -1.44
N ALA A 32 -7.60 8.30 -1.47
CA ALA A 32 -8.39 8.14 -0.24
C ALA A 32 -8.03 6.84 0.49
N GLY A 33 -7.90 5.73 -0.25
CA GLY A 33 -7.46 4.43 0.25
C GLY A 33 -6.06 4.50 0.86
N GLU A 34 -5.12 5.18 0.20
CA GLU A 34 -3.77 5.43 0.70
C GLU A 34 -3.78 6.15 2.04
N ALA A 35 -4.59 7.22 2.16
CA ALA A 35 -4.70 7.97 3.41
C ALA A 35 -5.21 7.10 4.57
N VAL A 36 -6.26 6.30 4.34
CA VAL A 36 -6.82 5.41 5.37
C VAL A 36 -5.85 4.26 5.69
N CYS A 37 -5.29 3.57 4.69
CA CYS A 37 -4.34 2.47 4.86
C CYS A 37 -3.11 2.91 5.65
N LYS A 38 -2.50 4.03 5.27
CA LYS A 38 -1.35 4.63 5.96
C LYS A 38 -1.71 5.00 7.39
N SER A 39 -2.89 5.56 7.64
CA SER A 39 -3.37 5.88 9.00
C SER A 39 -3.59 4.64 9.87
N LEU A 40 -4.13 3.55 9.30
CA LEU A 40 -4.30 2.28 10.01
C LEU A 40 -2.95 1.65 10.36
N PHE A 41 -2.01 1.66 9.42
CA PHE A 41 -0.67 1.11 9.63
C PHE A 41 0.11 1.91 10.67
N LEU A 42 0.33 3.21 10.44
CA LEU A 42 1.09 4.09 11.36
C LEU A 42 0.37 4.28 12.70
N GLY A 43 -0.96 4.15 12.73
CA GLY A 43 -1.76 4.10 13.95
C GLY A 43 -1.60 2.80 14.75
N GLY A 44 -0.79 1.84 14.30
CA GLY A 44 -0.55 0.56 14.96
C GLY A 44 -1.78 -0.35 15.01
N VAL A 45 -2.74 -0.18 14.09
CA VAL A 45 -3.99 -0.97 14.10
C VAL A 45 -3.71 -2.43 13.77
N THR A 46 -2.88 -2.70 12.76
CA THR A 46 -2.55 -4.07 12.35
C THR A 46 -1.73 -4.81 13.41
N ARG A 47 -0.92 -4.10 14.19
CA ARG A 47 -0.24 -4.67 15.37
C ARG A 47 -1.22 -5.04 16.49
N ARG A 48 -2.19 -4.16 16.79
CA ARG A 48 -3.19 -4.38 17.87
C ARG A 48 -4.26 -5.40 17.50
N PHE A 49 -4.60 -5.49 16.21
CA PHE A 49 -5.65 -6.36 15.69
C PHE A 49 -5.14 -7.18 14.49
N PRO A 50 -4.18 -8.10 14.69
CA PRO A 50 -3.51 -8.83 13.60
C PRO A 50 -4.45 -9.73 12.78
N ALA A 51 -5.55 -10.17 13.40
CA ALA A 51 -6.58 -10.96 12.73
C ALA A 51 -7.50 -10.12 11.82
N LEU A 52 -7.61 -8.80 12.04
CA LEU A 52 -8.52 -7.94 11.28
C LEU A 52 -7.96 -7.65 9.89
N LYS A 53 -8.80 -7.80 8.86
CA LYS A 53 -8.43 -7.61 7.45
C LYS A 53 -9.17 -6.40 6.88
N PHE A 54 -8.57 -5.68 5.95
CA PHE A 54 -9.13 -4.45 5.36
C PHE A 54 -9.06 -4.42 3.82
N ALA A 55 -10.22 -4.12 3.22
CA ALA A 55 -10.55 -3.81 1.83
C ALA A 55 -10.37 -2.35 1.40
N PHE A 56 -9.60 -2.02 0.36
CA PHE A 56 -9.70 -0.71 -0.32
C PHE A 56 -10.17 -0.90 -1.75
N LEU A 57 -11.38 -0.46 -2.09
CA LEU A 57 -12.03 -0.75 -3.37
C LEU A 57 -11.71 0.31 -4.44
N GLU A 58 -11.67 -0.12 -5.71
CA GLU A 58 -11.57 0.72 -6.93
C GLU A 58 -10.33 1.65 -6.97
N GLY A 59 -9.28 1.28 -6.24
CA GLY A 59 -8.04 2.05 -6.18
C GLY A 59 -6.91 1.49 -7.03
N GLY A 60 -7.07 0.26 -7.55
CA GLY A 60 -5.97 -0.55 -8.04
C GLY A 60 -4.95 -0.92 -6.94
N ALA A 61 -3.92 -1.68 -7.32
CA ALA A 61 -2.86 -2.10 -6.39
C ALA A 61 -1.56 -1.28 -6.48
N GLY A 62 -1.41 -0.43 -7.51
CA GLY A 62 -0.17 0.33 -7.75
C GLY A 62 0.23 1.23 -6.60
N TRP A 63 -0.71 2.03 -6.06
CA TRP A 63 -0.45 2.90 -4.91
C TRP A 63 -0.09 2.11 -3.65
N ALA A 64 -0.62 0.88 -3.50
CA ALA A 64 -0.33 0.03 -2.36
C ALA A 64 1.09 -0.52 -2.41
N CYS A 65 1.58 -0.89 -3.60
CA CYS A 65 2.97 -1.31 -3.82
C CYS A 65 3.95 -0.17 -3.49
N MET A 66 3.61 1.05 -3.91
CA MET A 66 4.37 2.26 -3.58
C MET A 66 4.37 2.52 -2.07
N LEU A 67 3.18 2.57 -1.45
CA LEU A 67 3.04 2.80 -0.01
C LEU A 67 3.82 1.76 0.81
N TYR A 68 3.72 0.48 0.47
CA TYR A 68 4.45 -0.59 1.15
C TYR A 68 5.97 -0.37 1.08
N SER A 69 6.48 -0.06 -0.11
CA SER A 69 7.91 0.23 -0.31
C SER A 69 8.36 1.49 0.44
N ASP A 70 7.52 2.53 0.42
CA ASP A 70 7.77 3.78 1.12
C ASP A 70 7.80 3.58 2.62
N LEU A 71 6.86 2.83 3.23
CA LEU A 71 6.86 2.55 4.66
C LEU A 71 8.18 1.91 5.11
N ILE A 72 8.73 0.98 4.32
CA ILE A 72 10.02 0.33 4.60
C ILE A 72 11.17 1.33 4.48
N SER A 73 11.22 2.10 3.40
CA SER A 73 12.25 3.11 3.15
C SER A 73 12.26 4.21 4.23
N HIS A 74 11.07 4.62 4.68
CA HIS A 74 10.92 5.63 5.72
C HIS A 74 11.26 5.07 7.09
N TRP A 75 10.85 3.85 7.43
CA TRP A 75 11.24 3.23 8.71
C TRP A 75 12.76 3.13 8.84
N LYS A 76 13.49 2.78 7.76
CA LYS A 76 14.97 2.75 7.78
C LYS A 76 15.63 4.10 8.10
N LYS A 77 14.93 5.20 7.85
CA LYS A 77 15.42 6.58 8.06
C LYS A 77 14.86 7.23 9.32
N ARG A 78 13.71 6.76 9.81
CA ARG A 78 12.93 7.39 10.89
C ARG A 78 12.60 6.48 12.06
N ASN A 79 13.23 5.30 12.15
CA ASN A 79 13.25 4.53 13.40
C ASN A 79 14.13 5.23 14.46
N PRO A 80 13.96 4.92 15.75
CA PRO A 80 14.67 5.60 16.85
C PRO A 80 16.19 5.71 16.68
N ALA A 81 16.84 4.68 16.15
CA ALA A 81 18.29 4.71 15.93
C ALA A 81 18.69 5.57 14.72
N ALA A 82 17.86 5.62 13.68
CA ALA A 82 18.12 6.38 12.46
C ALA A 82 17.80 7.87 12.58
N LEU A 83 16.93 8.26 13.52
CA LEU A 83 16.53 9.66 13.72
C LEU A 83 17.72 10.59 13.98
N ASP A 84 18.77 10.09 14.63
CA ASP A 84 19.99 10.87 14.87
C ASP A 84 20.69 11.29 13.56
N ASN A 85 20.62 10.48 12.50
CA ASN A 85 21.18 10.83 11.19
C ASN A 85 20.44 12.00 10.52
N THR A 86 19.18 12.20 10.87
CA THR A 86 18.32 13.27 10.35
C THR A 86 18.07 14.37 11.37
N ASN A 87 18.73 14.31 12.53
CA ASN A 87 18.54 15.29 13.60
C ASN A 87 19.06 16.66 13.14
N PRO A 88 18.21 17.70 13.06
CA PRO A 88 18.64 19.03 12.62
C PRO A 88 19.71 19.65 13.51
N ALA A 89 19.87 19.19 14.76
CA ALA A 89 20.94 19.61 15.67
C ALA A 89 22.33 19.11 15.25
N ASN A 90 22.41 18.04 14.45
CA ASN A 90 23.68 17.46 14.00
C ASN A 90 24.23 18.17 12.74
N LEU A 91 23.51 19.11 12.16
CA LEU A 91 23.94 19.86 10.97
C LEU A 91 24.87 21.02 11.35
N ASP A 92 26.12 20.99 10.88
CA ASP A 92 27.03 22.14 10.94
C ASP A 92 26.67 23.18 9.86
N VAL A 93 25.74 24.06 10.20
CA VAL A 93 25.27 25.15 9.33
C VAL A 93 26.42 26.11 8.96
N GLY A 94 27.42 26.26 9.84
CA GLY A 94 28.60 27.08 9.59
C GLY A 94 29.45 26.52 8.45
N ALA A 95 29.72 25.21 8.50
CA ALA A 95 30.45 24.50 7.45
C ALA A 95 29.69 24.54 6.11
N VAL A 96 28.38 24.25 6.12
CA VAL A 96 27.54 24.30 4.91
C VAL A 96 27.55 25.70 4.29
N SER A 97 27.38 26.74 5.11
CA SER A 97 27.48 28.14 4.66
C SER A 97 28.86 28.44 4.07
N GLY A 98 29.92 27.94 4.69
CA GLY A 98 31.30 28.05 4.20
C GLY A 98 31.49 27.43 2.82
N TYR A 99 30.94 26.23 2.59
CA TYR A 99 30.98 25.56 1.29
C TYR A 99 30.22 26.33 0.21
N PHE A 100 29.03 26.83 0.51
CA PHE A 100 28.28 27.67 -0.44
C PHE A 100 29.04 28.95 -0.79
N ARG A 101 29.69 29.62 0.17
CA ARG A 101 30.52 30.81 -0.12
C ARG A 101 31.74 30.49 -0.98
N ARG A 102 32.33 29.31 -0.80
CA ARG A 102 33.55 28.92 -1.52
C ARG A 102 33.28 28.38 -2.92
N TYR A 103 32.19 27.65 -3.12
CA TYR A 103 31.94 26.89 -4.33
C TYR A 103 30.60 27.20 -5.01
N GLY A 104 29.70 27.91 -4.33
CA GLY A 104 28.37 28.23 -4.84
C GLY A 104 28.37 29.37 -5.87
N THR A 105 27.32 29.40 -6.68
CA THR A 105 27.05 30.51 -7.60
C THR A 105 26.52 31.73 -6.84
N ALA A 106 26.64 32.92 -7.42
CA ALA A 106 26.22 34.17 -6.77
C ALA A 106 24.77 34.15 -6.23
N PRO A 107 23.76 33.53 -6.89
CA PRO A 107 22.43 33.37 -6.30
C PRO A 107 22.42 32.54 -5.01
N LEU A 108 23.13 31.42 -4.95
CA LEU A 108 23.17 30.56 -3.76
C LEU A 108 23.88 31.24 -2.58
N VAL A 109 24.98 31.96 -2.85
CA VAL A 109 25.74 32.68 -1.82
C VAL A 109 24.87 33.72 -1.10
N LYS A 110 23.99 34.40 -1.85
CA LYS A 110 23.09 35.45 -1.33
C LYS A 110 22.05 34.96 -0.32
N HIS A 111 21.78 33.65 -0.28
CA HIS A 111 20.75 33.05 0.59
C HIS A 111 21.34 32.14 1.67
N THR A 112 22.66 32.17 1.90
CA THR A 112 23.31 31.31 2.91
C THR A 112 22.87 31.60 4.34
N ASP A 113 22.40 32.81 4.62
CA ASP A 113 21.80 33.24 5.89
C ASP A 113 20.42 32.58 6.16
N GLN A 114 19.77 32.05 5.13
CA GLN A 114 18.47 31.37 5.26
C GLN A 114 18.60 29.88 5.61
N LEU A 115 19.81 29.32 5.64
CA LEU A 115 20.01 27.89 5.91
C LEU A 115 19.49 27.48 7.30
N GLU A 116 19.65 28.35 8.28
CA GLU A 116 19.15 28.11 9.65
C GLU A 116 17.62 28.00 9.67
N SER A 117 16.93 28.80 8.85
CA SER A 117 15.49 28.76 8.79
C SER A 117 14.96 27.52 8.09
N LEU A 118 15.77 26.73 7.39
CA LEU A 118 15.32 25.48 6.74
C LEU A 118 15.33 24.27 7.67
N ARG A 119 15.86 24.39 8.90
CA ARG A 119 15.97 23.28 9.86
C ARG A 119 14.62 22.63 10.20
N HIS A 120 13.54 23.41 10.24
CA HIS A 120 12.19 22.92 10.55
C HIS A 120 11.59 21.99 9.48
N LEU A 121 12.15 21.97 8.26
CA LEU A 121 11.67 21.11 7.17
C LEU A 121 11.99 19.61 7.37
N LEU A 122 12.71 19.28 8.44
CA LEU A 122 13.22 17.93 8.73
C LEU A 122 12.34 17.12 9.71
N GLY A 123 11.18 17.65 10.10
CA GLY A 123 10.16 16.92 10.85
C GLY A 123 10.31 17.04 12.38
N ASP A 124 10.22 18.27 12.89
CA ASP A 124 10.26 18.57 14.33
C ASP A 124 8.89 18.33 15.00
N ILE A 125 8.39 17.08 14.98
CA ILE A 125 7.14 16.68 15.66
C ILE A 125 7.48 15.63 16.72
N GLU A 126 7.05 15.87 17.97
CA GLU A 126 7.19 14.90 19.06
C GLU A 126 5.92 14.02 19.20
N PRO A 127 6.06 12.70 19.45
CA PRO A 127 7.31 11.94 19.50
C PRO A 127 7.93 11.80 18.10
N ALA A 128 9.25 11.95 18.02
CA ALA A 128 9.97 11.93 16.74
C ALA A 128 9.91 10.59 15.98
N ASP A 129 9.63 9.47 16.69
CA ASP A 129 9.44 8.15 16.07
C ASP A 129 8.00 7.97 15.56
N ASP A 130 7.84 8.26 14.27
CA ASP A 130 6.58 8.13 13.51
C ASP A 130 6.00 6.70 13.52
N PHE A 131 6.81 5.68 13.84
CA PHE A 131 6.44 4.26 13.81
C PHE A 131 6.25 3.65 15.21
N THR A 132 6.33 4.46 16.28
CA THR A 132 6.26 3.99 17.68
C THR A 132 5.10 3.01 17.91
N ARG A 133 3.92 3.28 17.33
CA ARG A 133 2.70 2.47 17.52
C ARG A 133 2.73 1.13 16.77
N CYS A 134 3.57 1.00 15.75
CA CYS A 134 3.74 -0.23 14.99
C CYS A 134 4.59 -1.25 15.75
N GLY A 135 5.46 -0.79 16.66
CA GLY A 135 6.36 -1.64 17.43
C GLY A 135 7.28 -2.47 16.54
N ILE A 136 7.80 -1.89 15.46
CA ILE A 136 8.67 -2.55 14.48
C ILE A 136 10.09 -2.59 15.07
N ALA A 137 10.64 -3.79 15.25
CA ALA A 137 12.00 -4.00 15.75
C ALA A 137 13.01 -4.04 14.60
N CYS A 138 12.63 -4.65 13.48
CA CYS A 138 13.39 -4.67 12.25
C CYS A 138 12.48 -4.47 11.03
N ALA A 139 13.06 -4.08 9.89
CA ALA A 139 12.28 -3.75 8.71
C ALA A 139 11.55 -4.99 8.12
N GLU A 140 12.02 -6.20 8.46
CA GLU A 140 11.42 -7.50 8.14
C GLU A 140 10.10 -7.76 8.90
N ASP A 141 9.78 -6.98 9.93
CA ASP A 141 8.47 -7.05 10.59
C ASP A 141 7.35 -6.44 9.74
N ILE A 142 7.68 -5.49 8.85
CA ILE A 142 6.70 -4.73 8.06
C ILE A 142 5.82 -5.64 7.17
N PRO A 143 6.35 -6.64 6.44
CA PRO A 143 5.55 -7.64 5.75
C PRO A 143 4.41 -8.20 6.62
N ASN A 144 4.72 -8.59 7.85
CA ASN A 144 3.77 -9.21 8.76
C ASN A 144 2.67 -8.25 9.24
N LEU A 145 2.97 -6.96 9.30
CA LEU A 145 2.03 -5.90 9.70
C LEU A 145 1.23 -5.32 8.55
N PHE A 146 1.69 -5.49 7.31
CA PHE A 146 1.08 -4.91 6.11
C PHE A 146 0.37 -5.97 5.28
N VAL A 147 1.13 -6.94 4.75
CA VAL A 147 0.63 -7.94 3.80
C VAL A 147 -0.47 -8.79 4.44
N ASN A 148 -0.30 -9.18 5.69
CA ASN A 148 -1.30 -10.02 6.38
C ASN A 148 -2.69 -9.37 6.50
N ASN A 149 -2.78 -8.03 6.46
CA ASN A 149 -3.99 -7.30 6.85
C ASN A 149 -4.65 -6.58 5.68
N PHE A 150 -3.90 -6.12 4.69
CA PHE A 150 -4.42 -5.25 3.63
C PHE A 150 -4.65 -5.98 2.30
N TYR A 151 -5.76 -5.60 1.66
CA TYR A 151 -6.22 -6.09 0.38
C TYR A 151 -6.65 -4.89 -0.48
N PHE A 152 -6.51 -5.01 -1.79
CA PHE A 152 -6.66 -3.88 -2.71
C PHE A 152 -7.55 -4.31 -3.87
N GLY A 153 -8.73 -3.71 -3.98
CA GLY A 153 -9.68 -3.89 -5.07
C GLY A 153 -9.14 -3.25 -6.33
N CYS A 154 -9.16 -4.02 -7.41
CA CYS A 154 -8.64 -3.62 -8.70
C CYS A 154 -9.59 -4.01 -9.81
N GLU A 155 -9.63 -3.13 -10.80
CA GLU A 155 -10.35 -3.30 -12.04
C GLU A 155 -9.74 -4.46 -12.83
N ALA A 156 -10.56 -5.11 -13.65
CA ALA A 156 -10.19 -6.34 -14.34
C ALA A 156 -9.03 -6.14 -15.34
N ASP A 157 -9.10 -5.09 -16.15
CA ASP A 157 -8.20 -4.82 -17.27
C ASP A 157 -6.94 -4.03 -16.89
N ASP A 158 -6.78 -3.64 -15.62
CA ASP A 158 -5.65 -2.83 -15.17
C ASP A 158 -4.31 -3.60 -15.25
N PRO A 159 -3.38 -3.24 -16.15
CA PRO A 159 -2.08 -3.90 -16.23
C PRO A 159 -1.21 -3.67 -14.98
N ILE A 160 -1.51 -2.67 -14.16
CA ILE A 160 -0.76 -2.37 -12.93
C ILE A 160 -1.05 -3.41 -11.82
N ASN A 161 -2.12 -4.22 -11.95
CA ASN A 161 -2.39 -5.36 -11.06
C ASN A 161 -1.17 -6.29 -10.94
N THR A 162 -0.39 -6.39 -12.01
CA THR A 162 0.83 -7.21 -12.10
C THR A 162 1.88 -6.83 -11.06
N TRP A 163 1.93 -5.58 -10.61
CA TRP A 163 2.89 -5.10 -9.61
C TRP A 163 2.63 -5.74 -8.25
N ALA A 164 1.36 -6.02 -7.91
CA ALA A 164 1.01 -6.67 -6.66
C ALA A 164 1.62 -8.07 -6.55
N PHE A 165 1.76 -8.78 -7.68
CA PHE A 165 2.22 -10.15 -7.73
C PHE A 165 3.71 -10.31 -8.06
N ASN A 166 4.45 -9.21 -8.23
CA ASN A 166 5.85 -9.23 -8.63
C ASN A 166 6.83 -9.25 -7.43
N PRO A 167 7.39 -10.41 -7.03
CA PRO A 167 8.28 -10.50 -5.88
C PRO A 167 9.67 -9.90 -6.13
N ASP A 168 10.06 -9.69 -7.39
CA ASP A 168 11.36 -9.09 -7.72
C ASP A 168 11.36 -7.58 -7.46
N VAL A 169 10.18 -6.96 -7.51
CA VAL A 169 9.99 -5.51 -7.28
C VAL A 169 9.57 -5.24 -5.84
N ASN A 170 8.66 -6.03 -5.29
CA ASN A 170 8.14 -5.80 -3.95
C ASN A 170 9.18 -6.20 -2.88
N PRO A 171 9.56 -5.27 -1.97
CA PRO A 171 10.53 -5.57 -0.92
C PRO A 171 10.18 -6.82 -0.11
N TYR A 172 11.21 -7.60 0.22
CA TYR A 172 11.10 -8.90 0.89
C TYR A 172 10.42 -10.01 0.08
N GLY A 173 10.30 -9.85 -1.25
CA GLY A 173 9.81 -10.93 -2.12
C GLY A 173 8.32 -11.23 -1.92
N VAL A 174 7.54 -10.28 -1.41
CA VAL A 174 6.13 -10.49 -1.08
C VAL A 174 5.22 -10.26 -2.28
N LYS A 175 4.08 -10.95 -2.27
CA LYS A 175 2.94 -10.62 -3.14
C LYS A 175 1.88 -9.91 -2.30
N LEU A 176 1.37 -8.79 -2.79
CA LEU A 176 0.27 -8.07 -2.17
C LEU A 176 -1.08 -8.66 -2.62
N HIS A 177 -2.10 -8.52 -1.78
CA HIS A 177 -3.40 -9.11 -2.05
C HIS A 177 -4.27 -8.20 -2.94
N ALA A 178 -4.08 -8.28 -4.25
CA ALA A 178 -5.02 -7.69 -5.20
C ALA A 178 -6.31 -8.53 -5.26
N LEU A 179 -7.46 -7.86 -5.29
CA LEU A 179 -8.80 -8.43 -5.39
C LEU A 179 -9.42 -7.96 -6.70
N MET A 180 -9.86 -8.88 -7.55
CA MET A 180 -10.63 -8.49 -8.72
C MET A 180 -12.00 -7.92 -8.28
N GLY A 181 -12.27 -6.69 -8.71
CA GLY A 181 -13.58 -6.04 -8.63
C GLY A 181 -14.15 -5.91 -10.03
N SER A 182 -15.41 -6.28 -10.21
CA SER A 182 -16.03 -6.24 -11.54
C SER A 182 -16.57 -4.88 -11.94
N ASP A 183 -16.80 -3.99 -10.96
CA ASP A 183 -17.41 -2.65 -11.09
C ASP A 183 -18.54 -2.50 -12.13
N ILE A 184 -19.38 -3.53 -12.24
CA ILE A 184 -20.43 -3.59 -13.26
C ILE A 184 -21.44 -2.47 -13.01
N GLY A 185 -21.63 -1.63 -14.03
CA GLY A 185 -22.49 -0.46 -13.98
C GLY A 185 -21.73 0.87 -13.97
N HIS A 186 -20.40 0.83 -13.86
CA HIS A 186 -19.53 1.98 -14.10
C HIS A 186 -19.07 2.07 -15.58
N PHE A 187 -18.43 3.19 -15.92
CA PHE A 187 -18.12 3.55 -17.30
C PHE A 187 -16.89 2.85 -17.88
N ASP A 188 -16.05 2.27 -17.02
CA ASP A 188 -14.87 1.47 -17.33
C ASP A 188 -15.24 0.04 -17.76
N VAL A 189 -16.43 -0.44 -17.42
CA VAL A 189 -16.98 -1.70 -17.94
C VAL A 189 -17.90 -1.44 -19.12
N ILE A 190 -17.36 -1.57 -20.33
CA ILE A 190 -18.14 -1.36 -21.56
C ILE A 190 -19.03 -2.58 -21.83
N GLU A 191 -18.51 -3.80 -21.65
CA GLU A 191 -19.28 -5.04 -21.83
C GLU A 191 -19.23 -5.95 -20.61
N MET A 192 -20.41 -6.13 -19.99
CA MET A 192 -20.56 -6.86 -18.73
C MET A 192 -20.19 -8.34 -18.83
N THR A 193 -20.18 -8.91 -20.04
CA THR A 193 -19.81 -10.32 -20.27
C THR A 193 -18.31 -10.54 -20.29
N ASP A 194 -17.52 -9.48 -20.43
CA ASP A 194 -16.11 -9.58 -20.81
C ASP A 194 -15.18 -9.37 -19.62
N VAL A 195 -15.67 -8.86 -18.49
CA VAL A 195 -14.88 -8.54 -17.27
C VAL A 195 -13.88 -9.64 -16.89
N LEU A 196 -14.31 -10.90 -16.84
CA LEU A 196 -13.40 -11.99 -16.47
C LEU A 196 -12.42 -12.35 -17.60
N ALA A 197 -12.85 -12.20 -18.86
CA ALA A 197 -12.00 -12.41 -20.02
C ALA A 197 -10.90 -11.33 -20.09
N GLU A 198 -11.26 -10.06 -19.86
CA GLU A 198 -10.34 -8.93 -19.78
C GLU A 198 -9.31 -9.12 -18.67
N ALA A 199 -9.74 -9.57 -17.47
CA ALA A 199 -8.81 -9.94 -16.41
C ALA A 199 -7.83 -11.05 -16.82
N TYR A 200 -8.30 -12.04 -17.60
CA TYR A 200 -7.48 -13.16 -18.07
C TYR A 200 -6.44 -12.73 -19.11
N GLU A 201 -6.62 -11.59 -19.79
CA GLU A 201 -5.62 -11.08 -20.74
C GLU A 201 -4.26 -10.82 -20.09
N LEU A 202 -4.21 -10.54 -18.78
CA LEU A 202 -2.96 -10.43 -18.03
C LEU A 202 -2.14 -11.74 -18.07
N VAL A 203 -2.81 -12.89 -18.11
CA VAL A 203 -2.18 -14.20 -18.27
C VAL A 203 -1.76 -14.42 -19.71
N GLU A 204 -2.63 -14.11 -20.68
CA GLU A 204 -2.33 -14.26 -22.12
C GLU A 204 -1.11 -13.43 -22.54
N ARG A 205 -1.00 -12.22 -21.97
CA ARG A 205 0.13 -11.30 -22.16
C ARG A 205 1.35 -11.67 -21.33
N ARG A 206 1.31 -12.77 -20.56
CA ARG A 206 2.38 -13.28 -19.69
C ARG A 206 2.82 -12.30 -18.61
N GLN A 207 1.90 -11.48 -18.13
CA GLN A 207 2.13 -10.51 -17.07
C GLN A 207 1.77 -11.07 -15.70
N LEU A 208 0.83 -12.02 -15.64
CA LEU A 208 0.52 -12.86 -14.48
C LEU A 208 0.70 -14.36 -14.83
N GLY A 209 1.15 -15.14 -13.85
CA GLY A 209 1.05 -16.59 -13.91
C GLY A 209 -0.35 -17.08 -13.54
N GLU A 210 -0.70 -18.32 -13.89
CA GLU A 210 -2.02 -18.90 -13.59
C GLU A 210 -2.35 -18.95 -12.09
N ASP A 211 -1.34 -19.23 -11.24
CA ASP A 211 -1.51 -19.23 -9.78
C ASP A 211 -1.83 -17.83 -9.23
N ASP A 212 -1.17 -16.80 -9.78
CA ASP A 212 -1.38 -15.41 -9.38
C ASP A 212 -2.74 -14.91 -9.87
N PHE A 213 -3.13 -15.29 -11.09
CA PHE A 213 -4.46 -15.03 -11.60
C PHE A 213 -5.54 -15.71 -10.74
N ARG A 214 -5.35 -16.98 -10.35
CA ARG A 214 -6.26 -17.67 -9.42
C ARG A 214 -6.39 -16.91 -8.10
N ASP A 215 -5.28 -16.43 -7.53
CA ASP A 215 -5.34 -15.66 -6.30
C ASP A 215 -6.00 -14.29 -6.50
N PHE A 216 -5.82 -13.63 -7.65
CA PHE A 216 -6.48 -12.38 -8.01
C PHE A 216 -8.01 -12.50 -8.10
N VAL A 217 -8.52 -13.52 -8.81
CA VAL A 217 -9.98 -13.67 -9.05
C VAL A 217 -10.71 -14.51 -7.99
N PHE A 218 -9.98 -15.22 -7.13
CA PHE A 218 -10.59 -16.16 -6.16
C PHE A 218 -9.85 -16.19 -4.82
N GLY A 219 -8.56 -16.54 -4.82
CA GLY A 219 -7.84 -16.90 -3.60
C GLY A 219 -7.77 -15.77 -2.56
N ASN A 220 -7.50 -14.54 -2.98
CA ASN A 220 -7.45 -13.38 -2.10
C ASN A 220 -8.83 -13.03 -1.53
N ALA A 221 -9.91 -13.17 -2.31
CA ALA A 221 -11.27 -12.94 -1.82
C ALA A 221 -11.67 -13.98 -0.77
N VAL A 222 -11.35 -15.26 -1.02
CA VAL A 222 -11.56 -16.34 -0.05
C VAL A 222 -10.76 -16.10 1.23
N ARG A 223 -9.48 -15.72 1.10
CA ARG A 223 -8.61 -15.41 2.24
C ARG A 223 -9.14 -14.23 3.07
N PHE A 224 -9.68 -13.22 2.40
CA PHE A 224 -10.17 -12.00 3.03
C PHE A 224 -11.44 -12.25 3.85
N TRP A 225 -12.47 -12.83 3.24
CA TRP A 225 -13.75 -13.10 3.89
C TRP A 225 -13.70 -14.33 4.80
N GLY A 226 -13.16 -15.44 4.30
CA GLY A 226 -13.01 -16.68 5.04
C GLY A 226 -12.05 -16.58 6.23
N GLY A 227 -11.05 -15.70 6.13
CA GLY A 227 -10.15 -15.41 7.25
C GLY A 227 -10.81 -14.60 8.38
N ALA A 228 -11.90 -13.89 8.09
CA ALA A 228 -12.66 -13.14 9.08
C ALA A 228 -13.87 -13.91 9.63
N ASP A 229 -14.41 -14.83 8.84
CA ASP A 229 -15.50 -15.74 9.18
C ASP A 229 -15.34 -17.06 8.37
N PRO A 230 -14.95 -18.18 9.00
CA PRO A 230 -14.77 -19.45 8.30
C PRO A 230 -16.03 -19.99 7.61
N ASP A 231 -17.22 -19.60 8.08
CA ASP A 231 -18.49 -20.03 7.51
C ASP A 231 -18.99 -19.10 6.39
N PHE A 232 -18.24 -18.05 6.02
CA PHE A 232 -18.67 -17.03 5.05
C PHE A 232 -19.17 -17.61 3.72
N PHE A 233 -18.53 -18.66 3.22
CA PHE A 233 -18.86 -19.29 1.94
C PHE A 233 -19.81 -20.49 2.06
N LYS A 234 -20.31 -20.80 3.25
CA LYS A 234 -21.22 -21.92 3.49
C LYS A 234 -22.55 -21.72 2.77
N GLY A 235 -23.03 -22.76 2.10
CA GLY A 235 -24.24 -22.75 1.27
C GLY A 235 -24.06 -22.09 -0.10
N THR A 236 -22.85 -21.63 -0.44
CA THR A 236 -22.57 -21.04 -1.77
C THR A 236 -22.11 -22.12 -2.76
N ALA A 237 -22.18 -21.82 -4.06
CA ALA A 237 -21.71 -22.72 -5.11
C ALA A 237 -20.19 -23.03 -5.04
N ILE A 238 -19.44 -22.26 -4.25
CA ILE A 238 -17.98 -22.40 -4.08
C ILE A 238 -17.58 -22.85 -2.67
N GLU A 239 -18.52 -23.28 -1.82
CA GLU A 239 -18.27 -23.68 -0.43
C GLU A 239 -17.08 -24.65 -0.32
N ARG A 240 -17.11 -25.73 -1.11
CA ARG A 240 -16.07 -26.76 -1.10
C ARG A 240 -14.71 -26.18 -1.50
N GLN A 241 -14.65 -25.44 -2.60
CA GLN A 241 -13.41 -24.85 -3.13
C GLN A 241 -12.82 -23.84 -2.14
N ALA A 242 -13.67 -23.02 -1.51
CA ALA A 242 -13.24 -22.05 -0.51
C ALA A 242 -12.68 -22.76 0.74
N ALA A 243 -13.36 -23.80 1.24
CA ALA A 243 -12.89 -24.58 2.38
C ALA A 243 -11.55 -25.28 2.10
N GLU A 244 -11.40 -25.89 0.91
CA GLU A 244 -10.14 -26.52 0.47
C GLU A 244 -9.00 -25.49 0.38
N TYR A 245 -9.27 -24.30 -0.17
CA TYR A 245 -8.27 -23.23 -0.25
C TYR A 245 -7.83 -22.73 1.13
N LEU A 246 -8.79 -22.50 2.04
CA LEU A 246 -8.49 -22.04 3.41
C LEU A 246 -7.67 -23.08 4.19
N ALA A 247 -8.01 -24.37 4.07
CA ALA A 247 -7.26 -25.44 4.72
C ALA A 247 -5.78 -25.45 4.25
N LYS A 248 -5.56 -25.47 2.93
CA LYS A 248 -4.22 -25.46 2.34
C LYS A 248 -3.43 -24.20 2.70
N SER A 249 -4.09 -23.04 2.71
CA SER A 249 -3.47 -21.76 3.08
C SER A 249 -3.02 -21.73 4.55
N ASN A 250 -3.80 -22.33 5.45
CA ASN A 250 -3.45 -22.43 6.86
C ASN A 250 -2.29 -23.40 7.10
N GLU A 251 -2.27 -24.55 6.40
CA GLU A 251 -1.15 -25.50 6.44
C GLU A 251 0.17 -24.85 6.01
N LEU A 252 0.14 -24.10 4.90
CA LEU A 252 1.32 -23.37 4.41
C LEU A 252 1.81 -22.33 5.44
N ARG A 253 0.89 -21.61 6.09
CA ARG A 253 1.26 -20.66 7.16
C ARG A 253 1.90 -21.34 8.36
N GLN A 254 1.33 -22.45 8.84
CA GLN A 254 1.88 -23.22 9.97
C GLN A 254 3.27 -23.76 9.66
N SER A 255 3.48 -24.28 8.45
CA SER A 255 4.80 -24.75 8.01
C SER A 255 5.86 -23.65 7.91
N ALA A 256 5.45 -22.41 7.63
CA ALA A 256 6.35 -21.25 7.55
C ALA A 256 6.71 -20.69 8.93
N THR A 257 5.89 -20.93 9.97
CA THR A 257 6.12 -20.45 11.33
C THR A 257 6.89 -21.42 12.23
N GLY A 258 7.18 -22.63 11.76
CA GLY A 258 8.02 -23.60 12.50
C GLY A 258 7.38 -24.15 13.77
N GLU A 259 6.06 -24.35 13.77
CA GLU A 259 5.36 -25.20 14.75
C GLU A 259 5.14 -26.61 14.19
#